data_AF-A0A2G9N4G6-F1
#
_entry.id   AF-A0A2G9N4G6-F1
#
_cell.length_a   1.000
_cell.length_b   1.000
_cell.length_c   1.000
_cell.angle_alpha   90.00
_cell.angle_beta   90.00
_cell.angle_gamma   90.00
#
_symmetry.space_group_name_H-M   'P 1'
#
loop_
_entity.id
_entity.type
_entity.pdbx_description
1 polymer ?
#
loop_
_entity_poly.entity_id
_entity_poly.type
_entity_poly.pdbx_seq_one_letter_code
_entity_poly.pdbx_strand_id
1 'polypeptide(L)'
;MQMAKKKAEKEAKANRISKTTIILYAAVILISVIFLSVMSAGQSSGGGGGCCDCSECRCICCESCLNCDKGCRKDCGCMSEQYAGVVVVDPYTNAAMNGNDYYCKRGGPPPVPPEPQCDCYETQPCPLIEGVCKLAKDKCVYGTAGVAYTCEWEGCDAEVYGPLYQFDEDKCDGNDNDCDGDKDEGCDEDKDGFCNNDLECSSGKYNCGDSEPGVSVGTDECTDCDDSNPLVHPRASEVCDGIDNDCDYEVDEGCECSPLGAEKLCENQKGVCAGMKRICKSCTDIECDAGQHSKWIGCSYSSSKVEGYKKPEGDSWYCADNLDNDCDGKTDCEDSGCFPYCQTPIPTS
;
A
#
# COMPACT_ATOMS: atom_id res chain seq x y z
N MET A 1 29.06 21.97 14.89
CA MET A 1 28.01 22.46 15.82
C MET A 1 26.81 23.11 15.12
N GLN A 2 26.98 23.81 13.97
CA GLN A 2 25.84 24.40 13.25
C GLN A 2 25.02 23.40 12.40
N MET A 3 25.61 22.29 11.95
CA MET A 3 24.90 21.26 11.17
C MET A 3 23.90 20.44 12.03
N ALA A 4 24.22 20.18 13.29
CA ALA A 4 23.31 19.48 14.21
C ALA A 4 22.05 20.30 14.56
N LYS A 5 22.14 21.64 14.58
CA LYS A 5 20.98 22.51 14.80
C LYS A 5 20.02 22.51 13.61
N LYS A 6 20.53 22.44 12.38
CA LYS A 6 19.69 22.40 11.17
C LYS A 6 18.93 21.07 11.02
N LYS A 7 19.53 19.95 11.44
CA LYS A 7 18.84 18.64 11.45
C LYS A 7 17.68 18.61 12.45
N ALA A 8 17.88 19.14 13.65
CA ALA A 8 16.83 19.25 14.68
C ALA A 8 15.67 20.19 14.29
N GLU A 9 15.93 21.26 13.52
CA GLU A 9 14.87 22.16 13.03
C GLU A 9 14.05 21.56 11.87
N LYS A 10 14.63 20.64 11.08
CA LYS A 10 13.93 19.94 9.98
C LYS A 10 12.99 18.86 10.53
N GLU A 11 13.45 18.09 11.52
CA GLU A 11 12.65 17.07 12.22
C GLU A 11 11.48 17.66 13.03
N ALA A 12 11.64 18.87 13.59
CA ALA A 12 10.56 19.57 14.29
C ALA A 12 9.44 20.14 13.38
N LYS A 13 9.68 20.24 12.05
CA LYS A 13 8.69 20.70 11.07
C LYS A 13 7.87 19.57 10.45
N ALA A 14 8.43 18.36 10.36
CA ALA A 14 7.73 17.20 9.81
C ALA A 14 6.61 16.65 10.73
N ASN A 15 6.67 16.92 12.04
CA ASN A 15 5.71 16.37 13.01
C ASN A 15 4.65 17.37 13.50
N ARG A 16 4.28 18.35 12.67
CA ARG A 16 3.13 19.24 12.95
C ARG A 16 1.87 18.74 12.24
N ILE A 17 1.46 17.52 12.57
CA ILE A 17 0.04 17.17 12.40
C ILE A 17 -0.73 18.06 13.37
N SER A 18 -1.53 18.97 12.82
CA SER A 18 -2.31 19.92 13.61
C SER A 18 -3.15 19.16 14.63
N LYS A 19 -3.16 19.60 15.90
CA LYS A 19 -4.03 19.04 16.94
C LYS A 19 -5.50 19.00 16.48
N THR A 20 -5.90 19.89 15.58
CA THR A 20 -7.22 19.91 14.96
C THR A 20 -7.47 18.70 14.04
N THR A 21 -6.45 18.22 13.33
CA THR A 21 -6.53 17.05 12.43
C THR A 21 -6.68 15.75 13.22
N ILE A 22 -5.95 15.61 14.33
CA ILE A 22 -6.06 14.45 15.22
C ILE A 22 -7.44 14.41 15.89
N ILE A 23 -7.98 15.57 16.30
CA ILE A 23 -9.33 15.66 16.88
C ILE A 23 -10.41 15.33 15.84
N LEU A 24 -10.23 15.74 14.57
CA LEU A 24 -11.15 15.40 13.48
C LEU A 24 -11.12 13.89 13.17
N TYR A 25 -9.95 13.27 13.08
CA TYR A 25 -9.82 11.82 12.88
C TYR A 25 -10.41 11.02 14.05
N ALA A 26 -10.15 11.44 15.30
CA ALA A 26 -10.72 10.79 16.48
C ALA A 26 -12.25 10.93 16.54
N ALA A 27 -12.81 12.08 16.11
CA ALA A 27 -14.25 12.29 16.04
C ALA A 27 -14.91 11.44 14.94
N VAL A 28 -14.26 11.29 13.77
CA VAL A 28 -14.76 10.43 12.69
C VAL A 28 -14.78 8.96 13.14
N ILE A 29 -13.71 8.48 13.79
CA ILE A 29 -13.64 7.11 14.32
C ILE A 29 -14.73 6.86 15.38
N LEU A 30 -14.95 7.80 16.30
CA LEU A 30 -16.01 7.73 17.31
C LEU A 30 -17.41 7.70 16.70
N ILE A 31 -17.67 8.48 15.64
CA ILE A 31 -18.96 8.51 14.95
C ILE A 31 -19.22 7.19 14.22
N SER A 32 -18.21 6.57 13.62
CA SER A 32 -18.35 5.24 12.98
C SER A 32 -18.60 4.11 13.98
N VAL A 33 -17.98 4.14 15.18
CA VAL A 33 -18.22 3.12 16.23
C VAL A 33 -19.62 3.27 16.85
N ILE A 34 -20.13 4.50 16.95
CA ILE A 34 -21.51 4.75 17.39
C ILE A 34 -22.51 4.27 16.32
N PHE A 35 -22.21 4.45 15.02
CA PHE A 35 -23.09 3.97 13.94
C PHE A 35 -23.19 2.43 13.87
N LEU A 36 -22.11 1.69 14.17
CA LEU A 36 -22.18 0.21 14.26
C LEU A 36 -22.97 -0.29 15.48
N SER A 37 -23.07 0.51 16.55
CA SER A 37 -23.77 0.10 17.78
C SER A 37 -25.30 0.32 17.71
N VAL A 38 -25.79 1.18 16.80
CA VAL A 38 -27.23 1.53 16.70
C VAL A 38 -28.00 0.58 15.77
N MET A 39 -27.34 -0.22 14.96
CA MET A 39 -28.02 -1.20 14.08
C MET A 39 -28.41 -2.53 14.76
N SER A 40 -28.10 -2.73 16.05
CA SER A 40 -28.41 -3.97 16.78
C SER A 40 -29.61 -3.87 17.76
N ALA A 41 -30.35 -2.77 17.82
CA ALA A 41 -31.46 -2.60 18.75
C ALA A 41 -32.78 -2.32 18.01
N GLY A 42 -33.34 -3.36 17.38
CA GLY A 42 -34.56 -3.22 16.59
C GLY A 42 -35.39 -4.49 16.51
N GLN A 43 -35.77 -5.07 17.66
CA GLN A 43 -37.07 -5.76 17.85
C GLN A 43 -37.21 -6.28 19.29
N SER A 44 -38.00 -5.58 20.10
CA SER A 44 -38.62 -6.12 21.32
C SER A 44 -40.02 -5.55 21.41
N SER A 45 -40.97 -6.27 20.80
CA SER A 45 -42.40 -6.05 20.93
C SER A 45 -42.86 -6.22 22.38
N GLY A 46 -43.79 -5.34 22.80
CA GLY A 46 -44.23 -5.20 24.19
C GLY A 46 -44.87 -6.44 24.81
N GLY A 47 -44.52 -6.68 26.08
CA GLY A 47 -45.22 -7.60 26.97
C GLY A 47 -46.43 -6.92 27.61
N GLY A 48 -47.60 -7.11 27.02
CA GLY A 48 -48.90 -7.02 27.69
C GLY A 48 -49.47 -8.44 27.78
N GLY A 49 -49.88 -8.86 28.97
CA GLY A 49 -50.27 -10.24 29.26
C GLY A 49 -51.42 -10.78 28.39
N GLY A 50 -51.27 -12.03 27.96
CA GLY A 50 -52.31 -12.80 27.29
C GLY A 50 -51.77 -14.11 26.70
N CYS A 51 -52.18 -15.23 27.30
CA CYS A 51 -52.23 -16.60 26.77
C CYS A 51 -51.04 -17.15 25.96
N CYS A 52 -50.37 -18.17 26.52
CA CYS A 52 -49.34 -18.96 25.87
C CYS A 52 -49.85 -19.62 24.57
N ASP A 53 -49.21 -19.27 23.45
CA ASP A 53 -49.22 -20.03 22.21
C ASP A 53 -48.13 -21.12 22.30
N CYS A 54 -48.49 -22.37 22.02
CA CYS A 54 -47.70 -23.56 22.28
C CYS A 54 -46.94 -24.02 21.03
N SER A 55 -45.89 -23.29 20.64
CA SER A 55 -45.05 -23.66 19.48
C SER A 55 -43.64 -24.13 19.83
N GLU A 56 -43.20 -24.02 21.09
CA GLU A 56 -41.87 -24.48 21.52
C GLU A 56 -41.94 -25.20 22.88
N CYS A 57 -42.17 -26.51 22.88
CA CYS A 57 -42.04 -27.33 24.09
C CYS A 57 -40.58 -27.72 24.33
N ARG A 58 -39.77 -26.82 24.91
CA ARG A 58 -38.72 -27.24 25.86
C ARG A 58 -39.30 -27.15 27.26
N CYS A 59 -39.94 -28.23 27.73
CA CYS A 59 -40.26 -28.34 29.15
C CYS A 59 -38.98 -28.77 29.88
N ILE A 60 -38.23 -27.79 30.41
CA ILE A 60 -37.37 -28.05 31.57
C ILE A 60 -38.33 -28.19 32.75
N CYS A 61 -38.44 -29.39 33.31
CA CYS A 61 -39.16 -29.59 34.57
C CYS A 61 -38.43 -28.84 35.68
N CYS A 62 -38.90 -27.63 36.02
CA CYS A 62 -38.58 -27.00 37.29
C CYS A 62 -39.34 -27.73 38.41
N GLU A 63 -38.64 -28.03 39.51
CA GLU A 63 -39.08 -28.73 40.73
C GLU A 63 -40.19 -28.02 41.55
N SER A 64 -41.09 -27.24 40.93
CA SER A 64 -42.08 -26.43 41.67
C SER A 64 -43.55 -26.67 41.31
N CYS A 65 -43.88 -27.68 40.53
CA CYS A 65 -45.29 -27.98 40.18
C CYS A 65 -45.85 -29.17 40.97
N LEU A 66 -45.95 -29.03 42.30
CA LEU A 66 -46.54 -30.04 43.20
C LEU A 66 -48.06 -29.91 43.39
N ASN A 67 -48.79 -29.18 42.53
CA ASN A 67 -50.25 -29.06 42.63
C ASN A 67 -50.92 -28.77 41.28
N CYS A 68 -51.03 -29.79 40.41
CA CYS A 68 -52.01 -29.77 39.33
C CYS A 68 -53.02 -30.89 39.52
N ASP A 69 -54.06 -30.59 40.29
CA ASP A 69 -55.20 -31.46 40.63
C ASP A 69 -56.26 -31.54 39.50
N LYS A 70 -55.84 -31.36 38.25
CA LYS A 70 -56.69 -31.49 37.06
C LYS A 70 -55.90 -32.25 36.01
N GLY A 71 -56.31 -33.49 35.78
CA GLY A 71 -55.61 -34.50 35.00
C GLY A 71 -55.10 -34.02 33.64
N CYS A 72 -53.97 -34.63 33.23
CA CYS A 72 -53.41 -34.50 31.90
C CYS A 72 -54.50 -34.68 30.83
N ARG A 73 -54.61 -33.73 29.90
CA ARG A 73 -55.45 -33.88 28.71
C ARG A 73 -55.05 -35.16 27.99
N LYS A 74 -56.03 -36.00 27.66
CA LYS A 74 -55.90 -37.24 26.89
C LYS A 74 -55.54 -37.04 25.40
N ASP A 75 -55.20 -35.82 24.98
CA ASP A 75 -54.93 -35.48 23.58
C ASP A 75 -53.43 -35.44 23.23
N CYS A 76 -52.54 -35.62 24.20
CA CYS A 76 -51.18 -36.07 23.91
C CYS A 76 -51.20 -37.60 23.89
N GLY A 77 -50.94 -38.21 22.73
CA GLY A 77 -50.95 -39.66 22.52
C GLY A 77 -49.89 -40.43 23.31
N CYS A 78 -49.95 -40.38 24.64
CA CYS A 78 -49.19 -41.22 25.54
C CYS A 78 -49.95 -42.55 25.67
N MET A 79 -49.56 -43.54 24.87
CA MET A 79 -49.93 -44.93 25.16
C MET A 79 -49.10 -45.41 26.34
N SER A 80 -49.76 -45.94 27.36
CA SER A 80 -49.11 -46.65 28.46
C SER A 80 -48.68 -48.04 27.99
N GLU A 81 -47.38 -48.25 27.81
CA GLU A 81 -46.82 -49.60 27.79
C GLU A 81 -45.79 -49.72 28.91
N GLN A 82 -46.05 -50.61 29.86
CA GLN A 82 -45.11 -51.02 30.90
C GLN A 82 -43.97 -51.81 30.24
N TYR A 83 -42.81 -51.20 30.08
CA TYR A 83 -41.58 -51.97 29.87
C TYR A 83 -41.02 -52.37 31.23
N ALA A 84 -41.51 -53.51 31.73
CA ALA A 84 -40.88 -54.15 32.87
C ALA A 84 -39.49 -54.67 32.45
N GLY A 85 -38.42 -54.03 32.95
CA GLY A 85 -37.08 -54.64 33.01
C GLY A 85 -35.96 -54.05 32.15
N VAL A 86 -36.13 -52.89 31.50
CA VAL A 86 -35.03 -52.23 30.77
C VAL A 86 -34.52 -51.03 31.56
N VAL A 87 -33.26 -51.08 32.00
CA VAL A 87 -32.56 -49.93 32.59
C VAL A 87 -32.14 -49.01 31.45
N VAL A 88 -32.73 -47.81 31.40
CA VAL A 88 -32.34 -46.76 30.46
C VAL A 88 -31.34 -45.84 31.16
N VAL A 89 -30.21 -45.58 30.50
CA VAL A 89 -29.16 -44.67 30.96
C VAL A 89 -29.22 -43.38 30.14
N ASP A 90 -29.11 -42.24 30.82
CA ASP A 90 -29.06 -40.92 30.18
C ASP A 90 -27.74 -40.77 29.39
N PRO A 91 -27.78 -40.48 28.07
CA PRO A 91 -26.59 -40.41 27.23
C PRO A 91 -25.68 -39.19 27.52
N TYR A 92 -26.13 -38.21 28.30
CA TYR A 92 -25.31 -37.05 28.66
C TYR A 92 -24.69 -37.17 30.06
N THR A 93 -25.30 -37.95 30.96
CA THR A 93 -24.89 -38.03 32.37
C THR A 93 -24.54 -39.45 32.84
N ASN A 94 -24.81 -40.48 32.04
CA ASN A 94 -24.60 -41.91 32.34
C ASN A 94 -25.27 -42.43 33.62
N ALA A 95 -26.29 -41.72 34.13
CA ALA A 95 -27.06 -42.15 35.31
C ALA A 95 -28.17 -43.16 34.93
N ALA A 96 -28.35 -44.21 35.74
CA ALA A 96 -29.41 -45.20 35.57
C ALA A 96 -30.77 -44.65 36.04
N MET A 97 -31.76 -44.62 35.15
CA MET A 97 -33.09 -44.08 35.44
C MET A 97 -34.06 -45.17 35.94
N ASN A 98 -34.73 -44.93 37.07
CA ASN A 98 -35.66 -45.88 37.68
C ASN A 98 -37.11 -45.67 37.20
N GLY A 99 -37.55 -46.53 36.27
CA GLY A 99 -38.89 -47.14 36.22
C GLY A 99 -40.16 -46.31 36.02
N ASN A 100 -40.21 -45.00 36.31
CA ASN A 100 -41.46 -44.21 36.25
C ASN A 100 -41.35 -42.86 35.52
N ASP A 101 -40.26 -42.61 34.80
CA ASP A 101 -40.11 -41.38 34.00
C ASP A 101 -40.65 -41.58 32.58
N TYR A 102 -41.66 -40.78 32.21
CA TYR A 102 -42.30 -40.78 30.91
C TYR A 102 -41.38 -40.15 29.87
N TYR A 103 -40.99 -40.90 28.83
CA TYR A 103 -40.32 -40.33 27.64
C TYR A 103 -41.35 -39.99 26.56
N CYS A 104 -41.28 -38.76 26.04
CA CYS A 104 -42.02 -38.37 24.85
C CYS A 104 -41.43 -39.06 23.61
N LYS A 105 -42.12 -40.05 23.05
CA LYS A 105 -41.89 -40.50 21.67
C LYS A 105 -42.36 -39.40 20.69
N ARG A 106 -41.50 -38.39 20.44
CA ARG A 106 -41.43 -37.76 19.11
C ARG A 106 -40.20 -38.33 18.42
N GLY A 107 -40.37 -39.53 17.87
CA GLY A 107 -39.38 -40.15 17.00
C GLY A 107 -39.36 -39.43 15.67
N GLY A 108 -38.58 -38.35 15.57
CA GLY A 108 -37.74 -38.20 14.38
C GLY A 108 -36.55 -39.16 14.54
N PRO A 109 -35.96 -39.68 13.44
CA PRO A 109 -34.68 -40.37 13.56
C PRO A 109 -33.69 -39.46 14.33
N PRO A 110 -32.75 -40.03 15.11
CA PRO A 110 -31.69 -39.23 15.71
C PRO A 110 -31.08 -38.33 14.62
N PRO A 111 -30.68 -37.07 14.94
CA PRO A 111 -30.02 -36.24 13.94
C PRO A 111 -28.92 -37.08 13.32
N VAL A 112 -29.02 -37.30 12.01
CA VAL A 112 -28.01 -38.05 11.27
C VAL A 112 -26.70 -37.33 11.56
N PRO A 113 -25.67 -38.01 12.09
CA PRO A 113 -24.38 -37.36 12.29
C PRO A 113 -23.98 -36.72 10.95
N PRO A 114 -23.39 -35.52 10.95
CA PRO A 114 -22.94 -34.90 9.71
C PRO A 114 -22.08 -35.93 8.96
N GLU A 115 -22.36 -36.10 7.67
CA GLU A 115 -21.62 -37.06 6.85
C GLU A 115 -20.12 -36.72 6.92
N PRO A 116 -19.23 -37.71 7.08
CA PRO A 116 -17.80 -37.46 7.08
C PRO A 116 -17.39 -36.85 5.74
N GLN A 117 -16.56 -35.81 5.77
CA GLN A 117 -16.13 -35.09 4.57
C GLN A 117 -15.11 -35.88 3.74
N CYS A 118 -14.42 -36.85 4.37
CA CYS A 118 -13.41 -37.71 3.76
C CYS A 118 -13.25 -39.01 4.54
N ASP A 119 -12.57 -39.99 3.95
CA ASP A 119 -12.13 -41.20 4.66
C ASP A 119 -10.85 -40.89 5.46
N CYS A 120 -10.85 -41.22 6.76
CA CYS A 120 -9.67 -41.01 7.61
C CYS A 120 -8.42 -41.68 7.02
N TYR A 121 -7.30 -40.96 7.04
CA TYR A 121 -6.01 -41.35 6.47
C TYR A 121 -5.94 -41.37 4.93
N GLU A 122 -7.00 -40.95 4.24
CA GLU A 122 -6.94 -40.60 2.83
C GLU A 122 -6.05 -39.37 2.61
N THR A 123 -5.46 -39.29 1.42
CA THR A 123 -4.76 -38.10 0.93
C THR A 123 -5.32 -37.65 -0.40
N GLN A 124 -5.47 -36.34 -0.57
CA GLN A 124 -5.81 -35.72 -1.85
C GLN A 124 -4.75 -34.67 -2.24
N PRO A 125 -4.60 -34.32 -3.53
CA PRO A 125 -3.76 -33.21 -3.95
C PRO A 125 -4.24 -31.90 -3.34
N CYS A 126 -3.30 -31.01 -3.00
CA CYS A 126 -3.64 -29.64 -2.63
C CYS A 126 -4.20 -28.83 -3.81
N PRO A 127 -4.92 -27.73 -3.56
CA PRO A 127 -5.45 -26.86 -4.60
C PRO A 127 -4.39 -26.23 -5.51
N LEU A 128 -3.26 -25.81 -4.94
CA LEU A 128 -2.12 -25.31 -5.70
C LEU A 128 -1.30 -26.50 -6.22
N ILE A 129 -1.15 -26.58 -7.54
CA ILE A 129 -0.55 -27.73 -8.24
C ILE A 129 0.62 -27.35 -9.15
N GLU A 130 0.94 -26.06 -9.23
CA GLU A 130 2.09 -25.55 -9.96
C GLU A 130 3.31 -25.39 -9.04
N GLY A 131 4.44 -25.02 -9.61
CA GLY A 131 5.66 -24.73 -8.88
C GLY A 131 6.12 -25.74 -7.85
N VAL A 132 6.54 -25.23 -6.69
CA VAL A 132 7.01 -26.03 -5.54
C VAL A 132 5.88 -26.82 -4.90
N CYS A 133 4.61 -26.45 -5.11
CA CYS A 133 3.42 -27.07 -4.52
C CYS A 133 2.96 -28.34 -5.22
N LYS A 134 3.45 -28.65 -6.42
CA LYS A 134 2.98 -29.73 -7.29
C LYS A 134 2.77 -31.11 -6.65
N LEU A 135 3.53 -31.44 -5.60
CA LEU A 135 3.47 -32.73 -4.90
C LEU A 135 2.82 -32.66 -3.51
N ALA A 136 2.35 -31.49 -3.10
CA ALA A 136 1.69 -31.29 -1.82
C ALA A 136 0.37 -32.06 -1.75
N LYS A 137 0.11 -32.68 -0.61
CA LYS A 137 -1.08 -33.49 -0.37
C LYS A 137 -1.67 -33.17 0.98
N ASP A 138 -2.95 -32.85 0.99
CA ASP A 138 -3.77 -32.74 2.18
C ASP A 138 -4.02 -34.12 2.78
N LYS A 139 -4.15 -34.20 4.09
CA LYS A 139 -4.41 -35.43 4.84
C LYS A 139 -5.72 -35.32 5.57
N CYS A 140 -6.54 -36.35 5.44
CA CYS A 140 -7.77 -36.46 6.22
C CYS A 140 -7.44 -37.03 7.60
N VAL A 141 -7.68 -36.26 8.64
CA VAL A 141 -7.40 -36.63 10.04
C VAL A 141 -8.68 -36.68 10.87
N TYR A 142 -8.58 -37.24 12.07
CA TYR A 142 -9.69 -37.18 13.02
C TYR A 142 -9.89 -35.74 13.50
N GLY A 143 -11.11 -35.21 13.37
CA GLY A 143 -11.46 -33.89 13.87
C GLY A 143 -11.21 -33.78 15.38
N THR A 144 -10.56 -32.70 15.81
CA THR A 144 -10.26 -32.43 17.23
C THR A 144 -11.44 -31.80 17.99
N ALA A 145 -12.53 -31.51 17.28
CA ALA A 145 -13.64 -30.69 17.75
C ALA A 145 -14.67 -31.45 18.61
N GLY A 146 -14.28 -32.19 19.65
CA GLY A 146 -15.15 -32.59 20.78
C GLY A 146 -16.45 -33.38 20.50
N VAL A 147 -16.80 -33.65 19.25
CA VAL A 147 -17.88 -34.51 18.78
C VAL A 147 -17.25 -35.68 18.06
N ALA A 148 -17.72 -36.87 18.41
CA ALA A 148 -17.02 -38.11 18.13
C ALA A 148 -17.10 -38.53 16.64
N TYR A 149 -15.96 -39.00 16.11
CA TYR A 149 -15.79 -39.84 14.91
C TYR A 149 -16.01 -39.24 13.51
N THR A 150 -15.90 -37.94 13.28
CA THR A 150 -15.85 -37.38 11.91
C THR A 150 -14.41 -37.14 11.46
N CYS A 151 -14.12 -37.51 10.20
CA CYS A 151 -12.86 -37.22 9.55
C CYS A 151 -13.02 -35.94 8.71
N GLU A 152 -12.05 -35.04 8.83
CA GLU A 152 -12.05 -33.74 8.16
C GLU A 152 -10.67 -33.51 7.53
N TRP A 153 -10.66 -32.74 6.44
CA TRP A 153 -9.42 -32.31 5.80
C TRP A 153 -8.71 -31.31 6.70
N GLU A 154 -7.42 -31.52 6.93
CA GLU A 154 -6.60 -30.59 7.70
C GLU A 154 -6.42 -29.25 6.96
N GLY A 155 -6.42 -29.33 5.61
CA GLY A 155 -6.21 -28.20 4.73
C GLY A 155 -4.73 -28.09 4.34
N CYS A 156 -4.48 -27.43 3.22
CA CYS A 156 -3.11 -27.14 2.78
C CYS A 156 -2.71 -25.75 3.24
N ASP A 157 -1.75 -25.70 4.18
CA ASP A 157 -1.06 -24.49 4.60
C ASP A 157 0.39 -24.49 4.11
N ALA A 158 1.16 -23.48 4.50
CA ALA A 158 2.56 -23.33 4.13
C ALA A 158 3.43 -24.55 4.55
N GLU A 159 3.12 -25.22 5.66
CA GLU A 159 3.87 -26.40 6.10
C GLU A 159 3.59 -27.60 5.19
N VAL A 160 2.35 -27.74 4.72
CA VAL A 160 1.94 -28.79 3.76
C VAL A 160 2.54 -28.55 2.37
N TYR A 161 2.59 -27.29 1.90
CA TYR A 161 3.22 -26.94 0.62
C TYR A 161 4.75 -27.08 0.65
N GLY A 162 5.36 -26.97 1.84
CA GLY A 162 6.74 -27.33 2.09
C GLY A 162 7.67 -26.12 2.26
N PRO A 163 8.96 -26.37 2.53
CA PRO A 163 9.90 -25.34 2.98
C PRO A 163 10.30 -24.31 1.92
N LEU A 164 9.95 -24.54 0.66
CA LEU A 164 10.19 -23.60 -0.44
C LEU A 164 8.96 -22.74 -0.76
N TYR A 165 7.79 -23.06 -0.22
CA TYR A 165 6.59 -22.26 -0.44
C TYR A 165 6.73 -20.88 0.21
N GLN A 166 6.38 -19.85 -0.55
CA GLN A 166 6.34 -18.46 -0.12
C GLN A 166 5.04 -17.85 -0.64
N PHE A 167 4.22 -17.24 0.23
CA PHE A 167 2.97 -16.62 -0.23
C PHE A 167 3.23 -15.33 -1.02
N ASP A 168 4.26 -14.58 -0.62
CA ASP A 168 4.83 -13.49 -1.39
C ASP A 168 6.19 -14.01 -1.91
N GLU A 169 6.36 -14.10 -3.23
CA GLU A 169 7.55 -14.68 -3.86
C GLU A 169 8.76 -13.73 -3.78
N ASP A 170 9.44 -13.77 -2.64
CA ASP A 170 10.57 -12.85 -2.40
C ASP A 170 11.94 -13.37 -2.92
N LYS A 171 11.94 -14.45 -3.72
CA LYS A 171 13.17 -15.13 -4.16
C LYS A 171 13.20 -15.35 -5.66
N CYS A 172 14.25 -14.85 -6.30
CA CYS A 172 14.53 -15.06 -7.71
C CYS A 172 15.35 -16.35 -7.96
N ASP A 173 14.79 -17.53 -7.70
CA ASP A 173 15.50 -18.81 -7.82
C ASP A 173 15.09 -19.67 -9.05
N GLY A 174 14.18 -19.16 -9.89
CA GLY A 174 13.67 -19.84 -11.08
C GLY A 174 12.59 -20.87 -10.78
N ASN A 175 12.11 -20.91 -9.54
CA ASN A 175 10.94 -21.69 -9.14
C ASN A 175 9.70 -20.80 -9.12
N ASP A 176 8.59 -21.40 -8.72
CA ASP A 176 7.27 -20.80 -8.59
C ASP A 176 6.90 -21.16 -7.16
N ASN A 177 7.23 -20.25 -6.24
CA ASN A 177 7.22 -20.46 -4.80
C ASN A 177 5.85 -20.13 -4.19
N ASP A 178 5.04 -19.30 -4.85
CA ASP A 178 3.66 -19.02 -4.47
C ASP A 178 2.62 -19.93 -5.17
N CYS A 179 3.07 -20.66 -6.21
CA CYS A 179 2.33 -21.66 -6.95
C CYS A 179 1.15 -21.11 -7.75
N ASP A 180 1.25 -19.86 -8.23
CA ASP A 180 0.27 -19.22 -9.10
C ASP A 180 0.44 -19.57 -10.59
N GLY A 181 1.60 -20.14 -10.95
CA GLY A 181 1.95 -20.65 -12.26
C GLY A 181 2.89 -19.76 -13.08
N ASP A 182 3.18 -18.55 -12.62
CA ASP A 182 4.29 -17.75 -13.11
C ASP A 182 5.56 -18.07 -12.27
N LYS A 183 6.69 -17.45 -12.57
CA LYS A 183 7.96 -17.70 -11.87
C LYS A 183 8.67 -16.39 -11.61
N ASP A 184 9.25 -16.26 -10.42
CA ASP A 184 10.05 -15.10 -10.00
C ASP A 184 9.29 -13.77 -10.21
N GLU A 185 8.00 -13.66 -9.82
CA GLU A 185 7.23 -12.42 -9.94
C GLU A 185 7.89 -11.27 -9.17
N GLY A 186 7.93 -10.08 -9.78
CA GLY A 186 8.46 -8.88 -9.12
C GLY A 186 9.98 -8.84 -8.98
N CYS A 187 10.70 -9.82 -9.54
CA CYS A 187 12.17 -9.85 -9.50
C CYS A 187 12.83 -8.77 -10.38
N ASP A 188 12.25 -8.48 -11.55
CA ASP A 188 12.76 -7.54 -12.56
C ASP A 188 11.55 -7.12 -13.42
N GLU A 189 10.71 -6.23 -12.88
CA GLU A 189 9.41 -5.89 -13.47
C GLU A 189 9.57 -5.23 -14.85
N ASP A 190 10.63 -4.44 -15.05
CA ASP A 190 10.90 -3.75 -16.30
C ASP A 190 11.87 -4.45 -17.28
N LYS A 191 12.56 -5.51 -16.82
CA LYS A 191 13.45 -6.39 -17.59
C LYS A 191 14.78 -5.76 -17.99
N ASP A 192 15.30 -4.87 -17.18
CA ASP A 192 16.62 -4.25 -17.38
C ASP A 192 17.78 -5.04 -16.75
N GLY A 193 17.45 -6.08 -15.98
CA GLY A 193 18.41 -6.97 -15.33
C GLY A 193 18.94 -6.45 -13.99
N PHE A 194 18.25 -5.50 -13.39
CA PHE A 194 18.39 -5.08 -12.00
C PHE A 194 17.13 -5.46 -11.21
N CYS A 195 17.27 -5.60 -9.90
CA CYS A 195 16.19 -6.07 -9.02
C CYS A 195 16.09 -5.11 -7.84
N ASN A 196 14.88 -4.90 -7.32
CA ASN A 196 14.66 -4.05 -6.16
C ASN A 196 15.38 -4.50 -4.87
N ASN A 197 15.47 -3.59 -3.91
CA ASN A 197 16.20 -3.76 -2.64
C ASN A 197 15.58 -4.80 -1.66
N ASP A 198 14.31 -5.18 -1.89
CA ASP A 198 13.56 -6.05 -0.99
C ASP A 198 13.66 -7.54 -1.39
N LEU A 199 14.21 -7.84 -2.57
CA LEU A 199 14.36 -9.18 -3.10
C LEU A 199 15.80 -9.67 -3.01
N GLU A 200 16.01 -10.79 -2.30
CA GLU A 200 17.31 -11.47 -2.33
C GLU A 200 17.51 -12.07 -3.71
N CYS A 201 18.42 -11.50 -4.51
CA CYS A 201 19.00 -12.15 -5.69
C CYS A 201 19.70 -13.45 -5.26
N SER A 202 18.91 -14.52 -5.09
CA SER A 202 19.39 -15.75 -4.46
C SER A 202 20.26 -16.52 -5.44
N SER A 203 21.57 -16.37 -5.24
CA SER A 203 22.62 -17.26 -5.74
C SER A 203 22.87 -17.28 -7.26
N GLY A 204 23.43 -16.17 -7.76
CA GLY A 204 24.43 -16.22 -8.84
C GLY A 204 23.96 -16.76 -10.20
N LYS A 205 22.65 -16.66 -10.49
CA LYS A 205 22.10 -16.98 -11.81
C LYS A 205 21.77 -15.74 -12.64
N TYR A 206 21.45 -14.63 -11.97
CA TYR A 206 21.35 -13.31 -12.58
C TYR A 206 22.45 -12.45 -11.94
N ASN A 207 23.51 -12.17 -12.71
CA ASN A 207 24.45 -11.13 -12.34
C ASN A 207 23.76 -9.82 -12.70
N CYS A 208 23.54 -8.95 -11.71
CA CYS A 208 22.97 -7.64 -11.97
C CYS A 208 23.81 -6.93 -13.03
N GLY A 209 23.18 -6.57 -14.14
CA GLY A 209 23.80 -5.80 -15.22
C GLY A 209 24.75 -6.53 -16.18
N ASP A 210 24.86 -7.86 -16.17
CA ASP A 210 25.67 -8.55 -17.17
C ASP A 210 24.87 -9.49 -18.08
N SER A 211 24.83 -9.12 -19.36
CA SER A 211 24.63 -10.05 -20.47
C SER A 211 25.80 -11.04 -20.64
N GLU A 212 26.81 -11.01 -19.76
CA GLU A 212 27.88 -12.01 -19.67
C GLU A 212 27.81 -12.82 -18.35
N PRO A 213 27.72 -14.16 -18.43
CA PRO A 213 27.75 -15.00 -17.25
C PRO A 213 29.16 -15.05 -16.64
N GLY A 214 29.34 -14.50 -15.43
CA GLY A 214 30.47 -14.83 -14.56
C GLY A 214 31.11 -13.72 -13.73
N VAL A 215 30.57 -12.50 -13.69
CA VAL A 215 31.10 -11.42 -12.84
C VAL A 215 30.19 -11.23 -11.63
N SER A 216 30.70 -11.55 -10.45
CA SER A 216 30.03 -11.21 -9.19
C SER A 216 30.27 -9.73 -8.89
N VAL A 217 29.32 -8.88 -9.24
CA VAL A 217 29.28 -7.49 -8.81
C VAL A 217 28.85 -7.46 -7.33
N GLY A 218 29.35 -6.51 -6.54
CA GLY A 218 29.01 -6.41 -5.11
C GLY A 218 27.50 -6.22 -4.92
N THR A 219 26.95 -6.70 -3.81
CA THR A 219 25.51 -6.66 -3.50
C THR A 219 24.91 -5.24 -3.49
N ASP A 220 25.75 -4.22 -3.34
CA ASP A 220 25.34 -2.81 -3.26
C ASP A 220 25.20 -2.16 -4.65
N GLU A 221 25.63 -2.81 -5.74
CA GLU A 221 25.58 -2.31 -7.13
C GLU A 221 24.43 -2.95 -7.95
N CYS A 222 23.55 -3.67 -7.25
CA CYS A 222 22.46 -4.46 -7.83
C CYS A 222 21.07 -3.88 -7.59
N THR A 223 20.96 -2.96 -6.63
CA THR A 223 19.69 -2.47 -6.12
C THR A 223 19.07 -1.49 -7.11
N ASP A 224 18.01 -1.93 -7.77
CA ASP A 224 17.13 -1.03 -8.50
C ASP A 224 16.33 -0.14 -7.54
N CYS A 225 16.35 1.16 -7.79
CA CYS A 225 15.59 2.15 -7.04
C CYS A 225 14.18 2.41 -7.64
N ASP A 226 13.92 2.00 -8.89
CA ASP A 226 12.61 2.00 -9.56
C ASP A 226 12.47 0.82 -10.55
N ASP A 227 12.18 -0.37 -10.02
CA ASP A 227 12.01 -1.66 -10.73
C ASP A 227 10.96 -1.66 -11.86
N SER A 228 10.19 -0.56 -11.98
CA SER A 228 9.16 -0.37 -12.99
C SER A 228 9.64 0.44 -14.20
N ASN A 229 10.88 0.94 -14.18
CA ASN A 229 11.42 1.88 -15.13
C ASN A 229 12.84 1.50 -15.60
N PRO A 230 13.00 0.95 -16.82
CA PRO A 230 14.25 0.35 -17.28
C PRO A 230 15.33 1.38 -17.64
N LEU A 231 15.12 2.64 -17.27
CA LEU A 231 16.04 3.76 -17.40
C LEU A 231 16.55 4.24 -16.03
N VAL A 232 16.12 3.62 -14.94
CA VAL A 232 16.48 3.95 -13.56
C VAL A 232 17.04 2.70 -12.92
N HIS A 233 18.36 2.61 -12.82
CA HIS A 233 19.06 1.45 -12.27
C HIS A 233 20.54 1.81 -11.98
N PRO A 234 21.28 1.08 -11.11
CA PRO A 234 22.68 1.35 -10.68
C PRO A 234 23.75 1.67 -11.74
N ARG A 235 23.45 1.47 -13.02
CA ARG A 235 24.36 1.64 -14.16
C ARG A 235 23.74 2.47 -15.28
N ALA A 236 22.62 3.13 -15.02
CA ALA A 236 22.01 4.03 -15.95
C ALA A 236 22.91 5.26 -16.16
N SER A 237 22.66 6.02 -17.22
CA SER A 237 23.27 7.34 -17.38
C SER A 237 22.32 8.37 -16.81
N GLU A 238 22.84 9.27 -15.97
CA GLU A 238 22.04 10.38 -15.49
C GLU A 238 21.43 11.23 -16.59
N VAL A 239 20.17 11.60 -16.35
CA VAL A 239 19.41 12.55 -17.14
C VAL A 239 18.95 13.65 -16.20
N CYS A 240 19.00 14.90 -16.66
CA CYS A 240 18.58 16.05 -15.85
C CYS A 240 17.05 16.19 -15.75
N ASP A 241 16.35 15.16 -15.30
CA ASP A 241 14.89 15.07 -15.24
C ASP A 241 14.32 15.19 -13.80
N GLY A 242 15.18 15.28 -12.79
CA GLY A 242 14.81 15.33 -11.38
C GLY A 242 14.67 13.97 -10.71
N ILE A 243 15.09 12.90 -11.37
CA ILE A 243 15.15 11.52 -10.88
C ILE A 243 16.63 11.17 -10.65
N ASP A 244 16.90 10.29 -9.69
CA ASP A 244 18.18 9.61 -9.52
C ASP A 244 18.14 8.41 -10.48
N ASN A 245 18.75 8.53 -11.67
CA ASN A 245 18.65 7.50 -12.69
C ASN A 245 19.64 6.37 -12.41
N ASP A 246 20.82 6.67 -11.88
CA ASP A 246 21.87 5.69 -11.62
C ASP A 246 21.87 5.09 -10.21
N CYS A 247 20.82 5.39 -9.42
CA CYS A 247 20.57 4.88 -8.07
C CYS A 247 21.74 5.08 -7.09
N ASP A 248 22.55 6.13 -7.26
CA ASP A 248 23.70 6.42 -6.41
C ASP A 248 23.37 7.32 -5.19
N TYR A 249 22.09 7.69 -5.04
CA TYR A 249 21.52 8.58 -4.04
C TYR A 249 21.81 10.08 -4.25
N GLU A 250 22.50 10.46 -5.31
CA GLU A 250 22.54 11.81 -5.83
C GLU A 250 21.47 11.96 -6.93
N VAL A 251 21.00 13.20 -7.17
CA VAL A 251 19.94 13.45 -8.15
C VAL A 251 20.48 14.50 -9.11
N ASP A 252 20.40 14.20 -10.41
CA ASP A 252 20.85 15.06 -11.49
C ASP A 252 22.33 15.48 -11.32
N GLU A 253 23.25 14.58 -10.95
CA GLU A 253 24.66 14.95 -10.84
C GLU A 253 25.26 15.26 -12.22
N GLY A 254 26.18 16.23 -12.24
CA GLY A 254 26.64 16.84 -13.49
C GLY A 254 25.63 17.79 -14.17
N CYS A 255 24.42 17.97 -13.66
CA CYS A 255 23.46 18.94 -14.20
C CYS A 255 23.65 20.35 -13.59
N GLU A 256 23.86 21.37 -14.43
CA GLU A 256 23.82 22.77 -13.96
C GLU A 256 22.37 23.22 -13.67
N CYS A 257 21.42 22.56 -14.32
CA CYS A 257 20.00 22.85 -14.22
C CYS A 257 19.13 21.60 -14.37
N SER A 258 18.03 21.55 -13.63
CA SER A 258 17.04 20.49 -13.72
C SER A 258 15.67 21.04 -13.27
N PRO A 259 14.55 20.53 -13.80
CA PRO A 259 14.45 19.58 -14.92
C PRO A 259 14.74 20.24 -16.27
N LEU A 260 15.04 19.43 -17.29
CA LEU A 260 15.13 19.90 -18.68
C LEU A 260 13.85 20.66 -19.10
N GLY A 261 14.02 21.76 -19.83
CA GLY A 261 12.92 22.64 -20.24
C GLY A 261 12.41 23.59 -19.16
N ALA A 262 12.91 23.51 -17.92
CA ALA A 262 12.58 24.48 -16.90
C ALA A 262 12.89 25.91 -17.36
N GLU A 263 12.03 26.86 -17.00
CA GLU A 263 12.22 28.28 -17.29
C GLU A 263 12.59 29.05 -16.01
N LYS A 264 13.57 29.94 -16.10
CA LYS A 264 13.94 30.86 -15.03
C LYS A 264 14.15 32.26 -15.58
N LEU A 265 13.78 33.29 -14.81
CA LEU A 265 14.07 34.67 -15.19
C LEU A 265 15.59 34.89 -15.27
N CYS A 266 16.02 35.64 -16.28
CA CYS A 266 17.40 36.11 -16.37
C CYS A 266 17.74 37.10 -15.24
N GLU A 267 19.02 37.36 -15.01
CA GLU A 267 19.51 38.19 -13.90
C GLU A 267 19.05 39.64 -14.04
N ASN A 268 19.13 40.20 -15.25
CA ASN A 268 18.71 41.59 -15.51
C ASN A 268 17.26 41.60 -15.96
N GLN A 269 16.41 42.12 -15.07
CA GLN A 269 14.95 42.28 -15.24
C GLN A 269 14.52 43.74 -15.20
N LYS A 270 15.46 44.69 -15.22
CA LYS A 270 15.16 46.11 -15.33
C LYS A 270 14.94 46.48 -16.80
N GLY A 271 14.20 47.57 -17.01
CA GLY A 271 14.01 48.15 -18.35
C GLY A 271 13.39 47.20 -19.36
N VAL A 272 13.93 47.24 -20.58
CA VAL A 272 13.43 46.47 -21.74
C VAL A 272 13.69 44.97 -21.62
N CYS A 273 14.55 44.58 -20.69
CA CYS A 273 15.01 43.21 -20.46
C CYS A 273 14.05 42.43 -19.54
N ALA A 274 13.08 43.12 -18.94
CA ALA A 274 12.07 42.54 -18.07
C ALA A 274 11.28 41.43 -18.78
N GLY A 275 11.16 40.29 -18.12
CA GLY A 275 10.46 39.12 -18.64
C GLY A 275 11.32 38.19 -19.48
N MET A 276 12.59 38.53 -19.76
CA MET A 276 13.52 37.60 -20.39
C MET A 276 13.77 36.39 -19.49
N LYS A 277 13.72 35.21 -20.10
CA LYS A 277 13.91 33.93 -19.43
C LYS A 277 15.05 33.14 -20.07
N ARG A 278 15.71 32.35 -19.24
CA ARG A 278 16.56 31.24 -19.63
C ARG A 278 15.80 29.93 -19.51
N ILE A 279 16.17 28.99 -20.36
CA ILE A 279 15.62 27.65 -20.44
C ILE A 279 16.74 26.68 -20.13
N CYS A 280 16.47 25.68 -19.30
CA CYS A 280 17.39 24.58 -19.07
C CYS A 280 17.39 23.65 -20.29
N LYS A 281 18.56 23.37 -20.86
CA LYS A 281 18.68 22.46 -22.01
C LYS A 281 19.72 21.38 -21.75
N SER A 282 19.50 20.23 -22.39
CA SER A 282 20.41 19.10 -22.38
C SER A 282 21.68 19.43 -23.17
N CYS A 283 22.82 18.99 -22.67
CA CYS A 283 24.10 19.08 -23.35
C CYS A 283 24.20 18.16 -24.59
N THR A 284 23.19 17.32 -24.83
CA THR A 284 23.02 16.65 -26.13
C THR A 284 22.58 17.62 -27.24
N ASP A 285 21.90 18.71 -26.88
CA ASP A 285 21.32 19.68 -27.82
C ASP A 285 22.14 20.97 -27.97
N ILE A 286 23.08 21.22 -27.05
CA ILE A 286 23.89 22.43 -26.97
C ILE A 286 25.32 22.13 -26.53
N GLU A 287 26.26 23.02 -26.84
CA GLU A 287 27.64 22.90 -26.36
C GLU A 287 27.72 23.23 -24.85
N CYS A 288 28.27 22.29 -24.08
CA CYS A 288 28.52 22.42 -22.65
C CYS A 288 29.98 22.15 -22.29
N ASP A 289 30.35 22.51 -21.06
CA ASP A 289 31.67 22.20 -20.52
C ASP A 289 31.78 20.69 -20.20
N ALA A 290 33.00 20.16 -20.13
CA ALA A 290 33.22 18.73 -19.90
C ALA A 290 32.63 18.29 -18.54
N GLY A 291 31.83 17.21 -18.56
CA GLY A 291 31.14 16.68 -17.38
C GLY A 291 29.83 17.40 -17.03
N GLN A 292 29.31 18.27 -17.90
CA GLN A 292 27.97 18.85 -17.76
C GLN A 292 26.94 18.06 -18.57
N HIS A 293 25.79 17.79 -17.96
CA HIS A 293 24.64 17.13 -18.59
C HIS A 293 23.54 18.13 -19.01
N SER A 294 23.48 19.30 -18.36
CA SER A 294 22.59 20.40 -18.74
C SER A 294 23.18 21.78 -18.48
N LYS A 295 22.62 22.79 -19.15
CA LYS A 295 23.03 24.20 -19.00
C LYS A 295 21.88 25.18 -19.22
N TRP A 296 21.90 26.28 -18.46
CA TRP A 296 20.98 27.40 -18.67
C TRP A 296 21.36 28.20 -19.91
N ILE A 297 20.45 28.33 -20.86
CA ILE A 297 20.64 29.17 -22.05
C ILE A 297 19.51 30.20 -22.21
N GLY A 298 19.80 31.33 -22.86
CA GLY A 298 18.78 32.30 -23.25
C GLY A 298 19.00 33.72 -22.74
N CYS A 299 19.82 33.93 -21.70
CA CYS A 299 20.16 35.27 -21.18
C CYS A 299 21.23 35.99 -22.01
N SER A 300 21.01 36.04 -23.33
CA SER A 300 21.83 36.79 -24.27
C SER A 300 21.03 37.99 -24.73
N TYR A 301 21.34 39.15 -24.18
CA TYR A 301 20.67 40.40 -24.49
C TYR A 301 21.22 40.99 -25.80
N SER A 302 20.34 41.28 -26.74
CA SER A 302 20.69 41.79 -28.06
C SER A 302 19.48 42.42 -28.75
N SER A 303 19.72 43.29 -29.73
CA SER A 303 18.67 43.90 -30.54
C SER A 303 17.83 42.90 -31.34
N SER A 304 18.34 41.68 -31.56
CA SER A 304 17.60 40.59 -32.18
C SER A 304 16.66 39.84 -31.23
N LYS A 305 16.83 40.00 -29.91
CA LYS A 305 16.12 39.19 -28.90
C LYS A 305 15.24 40.02 -27.96
N VAL A 306 15.57 41.30 -27.79
CA VAL A 306 14.88 42.19 -26.85
C VAL A 306 14.43 43.43 -27.62
N GLU A 307 13.12 43.64 -27.67
CA GLU A 307 12.54 44.84 -28.27
C GLU A 307 12.93 46.06 -27.43
N GLY A 308 13.41 47.12 -28.08
CA GLY A 308 13.93 48.31 -27.38
C GLY A 308 15.39 48.21 -26.95
N TYR A 309 16.08 47.09 -27.18
CA TYR A 309 17.49 46.94 -26.82
C TYR A 309 18.42 47.90 -27.57
N LYS A 310 19.26 48.61 -26.81
CA LYS A 310 20.23 49.61 -27.29
C LYS A 310 21.53 49.50 -26.49
N LYS A 311 22.62 49.07 -27.14
CA LYS A 311 23.95 49.02 -26.53
C LYS A 311 24.99 49.82 -27.34
N PRO A 312 25.65 50.83 -26.76
CA PRO A 312 25.33 51.44 -25.45
C PRO A 312 23.96 52.16 -25.49
N GLU A 313 23.39 52.50 -24.33
CA GLU A 313 22.15 53.31 -24.23
C GLU A 313 22.23 54.60 -25.05
N GLY A 314 23.37 55.30 -24.97
CA GLY A 314 24.02 56.08 -26.03
C GLY A 314 23.35 57.35 -26.56
N ASP A 315 22.04 57.53 -26.39
CA ASP A 315 21.28 58.70 -26.86
C ASP A 315 20.52 59.38 -25.72
N SER A 316 20.37 60.70 -25.82
CA SER A 316 19.72 61.53 -24.79
C SER A 316 18.29 61.11 -24.41
N TRP A 317 17.58 60.38 -25.27
CA TRP A 317 16.23 59.88 -24.98
C TRP A 317 16.26 58.62 -24.11
N TYR A 318 17.09 57.64 -24.49
CA TYR A 318 17.25 56.37 -23.77
C TYR A 318 18.00 56.51 -22.45
N CYS A 319 18.69 57.64 -22.25
CA CYS A 319 19.41 57.98 -21.02
C CYS A 319 18.60 58.84 -20.03
N ALA A 320 17.28 58.98 -20.25
CA ALA A 320 16.39 59.74 -19.36
C ALA A 320 15.00 59.09 -19.22
N ASP A 321 14.85 57.82 -19.62
CA ASP A 321 13.57 57.11 -19.63
C ASP A 321 13.38 56.15 -18.45
N ASN A 322 14.37 56.07 -17.54
CA ASN A 322 14.45 55.16 -16.39
C ASN A 322 14.40 53.67 -16.78
N LEU A 323 14.70 53.34 -18.03
CA LEU A 323 14.82 51.96 -18.49
C LEU A 323 16.29 51.58 -18.63
N ASP A 324 16.57 50.32 -18.29
CA ASP A 324 17.81 49.64 -18.65
C ASP A 324 17.63 49.12 -20.08
N ASN A 325 18.12 49.88 -21.06
CA ASN A 325 17.94 49.59 -22.48
C ASN A 325 19.06 48.71 -23.04
N ASP A 326 20.19 48.57 -22.34
CA ASP A 326 21.32 47.74 -22.77
C ASP A 326 21.50 46.42 -21.99
N CYS A 327 20.62 46.22 -21.01
CA CYS A 327 20.53 45.06 -20.13
C CYS A 327 21.80 44.81 -19.31
N ASP A 328 22.49 45.85 -18.86
CA ASP A 328 23.66 45.73 -17.98
C ASP A 328 23.33 45.89 -16.48
N GLY A 329 22.07 46.21 -16.14
CA GLY A 329 21.55 46.37 -14.79
C GLY A 329 21.52 47.81 -14.27
N LYS A 330 21.99 48.77 -15.06
CA LYS A 330 21.97 50.21 -14.76
C LYS A 330 20.93 50.92 -15.62
N THR A 331 20.57 52.12 -15.20
CA THR A 331 19.56 52.94 -15.88
C THR A 331 20.06 54.37 -15.96
N ASP A 332 19.90 55.02 -17.11
CA ASP A 332 20.15 56.44 -17.29
C ASP A 332 21.54 56.85 -16.74
N CYS A 333 21.58 57.81 -15.81
CA CYS A 333 22.81 58.34 -15.25
C CYS A 333 23.58 57.43 -14.31
N GLU A 334 23.02 56.27 -13.96
CA GLU A 334 23.79 55.20 -13.31
C GLU A 334 24.62 54.41 -14.34
N ASP A 335 24.25 54.45 -15.63
CA ASP A 335 25.00 53.85 -16.73
C ASP A 335 26.12 54.78 -17.25
N SER A 336 27.32 54.19 -17.33
CA SER A 336 28.48 54.77 -17.99
C SER A 336 28.26 55.12 -19.48
N GLY A 337 27.38 54.39 -20.17
CA GLY A 337 26.96 54.66 -21.54
C GLY A 337 26.23 56.00 -21.70
N CYS A 338 25.68 56.54 -20.60
CA CYS A 338 24.86 57.75 -20.57
C CYS A 338 25.54 58.97 -19.97
N PHE A 339 26.77 58.84 -19.48
CA PHE A 339 27.52 59.93 -18.84
C PHE A 339 27.59 61.25 -19.64
N PRO A 340 27.71 61.26 -20.98
CA PRO A 340 27.70 62.50 -21.76
C PRO A 340 26.38 63.29 -21.66
N TYR A 341 25.27 62.63 -21.36
CA TYR A 341 23.92 63.24 -21.34
C TYR A 341 23.45 63.65 -19.94
N CYS A 342 24.13 63.15 -18.90
CA CYS A 342 23.79 63.40 -17.50
C CYS A 342 24.32 64.73 -16.94
N GLN A 343 24.96 65.55 -17.77
CA GLN A 343 25.62 66.79 -17.35
C GLN A 343 24.82 68.07 -17.63
N THR A 344 23.55 67.98 -18.02
CA THR A 344 22.69 69.16 -18.16
C THR A 344 21.53 69.11 -17.17
N PRO A 345 21.34 70.12 -16.31
CA PRO A 345 20.15 70.19 -15.46
C PRO A 345 18.91 70.18 -16.33
N ILE A 346 17.97 69.29 -16.00
CA ILE A 346 16.64 69.21 -16.61
C ILE A 346 16.05 70.63 -16.58
N PRO A 347 15.74 71.25 -17.74
CA PRO A 347 15.09 72.55 -17.74
C PRO A 347 13.68 72.36 -17.19
N THR A 348 13.46 72.83 -15.97
CA THR A 348 12.12 72.94 -15.37
C THR A 348 11.32 73.94 -16.20
N SER A 349 10.36 73.46 -16.97
CA SER A 349 9.37 74.28 -17.68
C SER A 349 8.28 74.75 -16.73
#